data_AF-A0A5B8C4F4-F1
#
_entry.id   AF-A0A5B8C4F4-F1
#
_cell.length_a   1.000
_cell.length_b   1.000
_cell.length_c   1.000
_cell.angle_alpha   90.00
_cell.angle_beta   90.00
_cell.angle_gamma   90.00
#
_symmetry.space_group_name_H-M   'P 1'
#
loop_
_entity.id
_entity.type
_entity.pdbx_description
1 polymer ?
#
loop_
_entity_poly.entity_id
_entity_poly.type
_entity_poly.pdbx_seq_one_letter_code
_entity_poly.pdbx_strand_id
1 'polypeptide(L)'
;MHTTLAATRRHPLKSAFILFVALLVGFLAWGVPKLAADAAPAPAVAAASNGHGQGHGHGARAALPRNAAQMAFHDQMRKLWEDHVTWTRLAIVTFADGSDSFPATAGRLLQNQTDLGDAIKPYYGKAAGDQLTALLRDHITIAVEILQAVDAGDDAAFTDAKTRWYQNGNDIAEFLTKANPKNWPAAAMKSGMSVHLDQTLAEAAHELSGDYAASVADYEEAHLHMLDLADTLSSGIIAQFPKQFR
;
A
#
# COMPACT_ATOMS: atom_id res chain seq x y z
N MET A 1 -28.04 -36.75 11.82
CA MET A 1 -27.71 -35.33 12.12
C MET A 1 -27.22 -34.72 10.82
N HIS A 2 -27.99 -33.80 10.26
CA HIS A 2 -27.83 -33.31 8.89
C HIS A 2 -26.67 -32.31 8.79
N THR A 3 -25.69 -32.60 7.95
CA THR A 3 -24.67 -31.64 7.50
C THR A 3 -25.21 -30.94 6.26
N THR A 4 -25.80 -29.76 6.42
CA THR A 4 -26.19 -28.91 5.30
C THR A 4 -24.93 -28.18 4.82
N LEU A 5 -24.35 -28.63 3.70
CA LEU A 5 -23.41 -27.81 2.94
C LEU A 5 -24.15 -26.55 2.50
N ALA A 6 -23.72 -25.39 3.00
CA ALA A 6 -24.14 -24.11 2.46
C ALA A 6 -23.70 -24.05 0.99
N ALA A 7 -24.67 -24.02 0.09
CA ALA A 7 -24.44 -23.84 -1.33
C ALA A 7 -23.79 -22.47 -1.54
N THR A 8 -22.52 -22.47 -1.96
CA THR A 8 -21.83 -21.29 -2.49
C THR A 8 -22.68 -20.69 -3.61
N ARG A 9 -23.28 -19.55 -3.34
CA ARG A 9 -24.07 -18.78 -4.30
C ARG A 9 -23.11 -18.05 -5.26
N ARG A 10 -22.33 -18.82 -6.04
CA ARG A 10 -21.55 -18.24 -7.14
C ARG A 10 -22.54 -17.78 -8.20
N HIS A 11 -22.66 -16.47 -8.40
CA HIS A 11 -23.41 -15.91 -9.53
C HIS A 11 -22.72 -16.32 -10.83
N PRO A 12 -23.33 -17.20 -11.66
CA PRO A 12 -22.65 -17.86 -12.78
C PRO A 12 -22.35 -16.94 -13.98
N LEU A 13 -22.78 -15.67 -13.92
CA LEU A 13 -22.55 -14.66 -14.97
C LEU A 13 -21.28 -13.82 -14.74
N LYS A 14 -20.65 -13.89 -13.55
CA LYS A 14 -19.49 -13.06 -13.20
C LYS A 14 -18.16 -13.53 -13.82
N SER A 15 -18.03 -14.82 -14.17
CA SER A 15 -16.74 -15.41 -14.56
C SER A 15 -16.21 -15.01 -15.93
N ALA A 16 -17.05 -14.56 -16.87
CA ALA A 16 -16.59 -14.18 -18.22
C ALA A 16 -16.08 -12.73 -18.30
N PHE A 17 -16.54 -11.85 -17.40
CA PHE A 17 -16.21 -10.42 -17.41
C PHE A 17 -14.99 -10.09 -16.54
N ILE A 18 -14.84 -10.79 -15.41
CA ILE A 18 -13.71 -10.58 -14.50
C ILE A 18 -12.37 -11.00 -15.14
N LEU A 19 -12.39 -11.96 -16.09
CA LEU A 19 -11.20 -12.32 -16.87
C LEU A 19 -10.66 -11.16 -17.73
N PHE A 20 -11.51 -10.21 -18.12
CA PHE A 20 -11.12 -9.06 -18.96
C PHE A 20 -10.45 -7.94 -18.15
N VAL A 21 -10.85 -7.75 -16.89
CA VAL A 21 -10.22 -6.78 -15.98
C VAL A 21 -8.80 -7.22 -15.59
N ALA A 22 -8.58 -8.51 -15.37
CA ALA A 22 -7.24 -9.08 -15.15
C ALA A 22 -6.31 -8.86 -16.37
N LEU A 23 -6.84 -8.94 -17.59
CA LEU A 23 -6.09 -8.67 -18.83
C LEU A 23 -5.74 -7.19 -19.03
N LEU A 24 -6.54 -6.26 -18.50
CA LEU A 24 -6.27 -4.81 -18.57
C LEU A 24 -5.20 -4.35 -17.57
N VAL A 25 -4.99 -5.08 -16.48
CA VAL A 25 -3.88 -4.84 -15.54
C VAL A 25 -2.59 -5.57 -15.98
N GLY A 26 -2.71 -6.68 -16.70
CA GLY A 26 -1.62 -7.60 -17.04
C GLY A 26 -0.63 -7.20 -18.16
N PHE A 27 -0.59 -5.95 -18.65
CA PHE A 27 0.31 -5.58 -19.77
C PHE A 27 1.62 -4.87 -19.41
N LEU A 28 2.05 -4.89 -18.14
CA LEU A 28 3.39 -4.42 -17.74
C LEU A 28 4.16 -5.46 -16.89
N ALA A 29 4.35 -6.66 -17.44
CA ALA A 29 5.35 -7.59 -16.91
C ALA A 29 6.23 -8.10 -18.06
N TRP A 30 7.26 -7.33 -18.42
CA TRP A 30 8.34 -7.83 -19.28
C TRP A 30 9.28 -8.74 -18.47
N GLY A 31 9.05 -10.05 -18.65
CA GLY A 31 10.02 -11.14 -18.77
C GLY A 31 11.33 -11.11 -17.97
N VAL A 32 11.40 -11.95 -16.94
CA VAL A 32 12.64 -12.65 -16.57
C VAL A 32 12.31 -14.15 -16.36
N PRO A 33 13.00 -15.09 -17.04
CA PRO A 33 12.71 -16.50 -16.90
C PRO A 33 13.16 -17.05 -15.54
N LYS A 34 12.23 -17.68 -14.80
CA LYS A 34 12.54 -18.49 -13.61
C LYS A 34 13.30 -19.75 -14.04
N LEU A 35 14.60 -19.81 -13.75
CA LEU A 35 15.33 -21.08 -13.71
C LEU A 35 15.04 -21.77 -12.38
N ALA A 36 14.35 -22.91 -12.47
CA ALA A 36 14.28 -23.88 -11.38
C ALA A 36 15.65 -24.57 -11.23
N ALA A 37 16.13 -24.71 -9.99
CA ALA A 37 17.22 -25.61 -9.68
C ALA A 37 17.02 -26.17 -8.27
N ASP A 38 16.80 -27.48 -8.24
CA ASP A 38 16.69 -28.34 -7.09
C ASP A 38 17.93 -28.26 -6.18
N ALA A 39 17.67 -28.37 -4.88
CA ALA A 39 18.69 -28.45 -3.85
C ALA A 39 19.32 -29.85 -3.78
N ALA A 40 20.65 -29.91 -3.87
CA ALA A 40 21.47 -30.99 -3.33
C ALA A 40 22.78 -30.39 -2.75
N PRO A 41 23.33 -30.92 -1.63
CA PRO A 41 24.38 -30.25 -0.89
C PRO A 41 25.78 -30.58 -1.42
N ALA A 42 26.70 -29.63 -1.33
CA ALA A 42 28.13 -29.83 -1.59
C ALA A 42 28.98 -29.35 -0.38
N PRO A 43 30.17 -29.93 -0.17
CA PRO A 43 30.82 -30.01 1.14
C PRO A 43 31.69 -28.79 1.48
N ALA A 44 31.98 -28.66 2.78
CA ALA A 44 32.86 -27.65 3.34
C ALA A 44 34.32 -27.82 2.85
N VAL A 45 34.93 -26.71 2.44
CA VAL A 45 36.39 -26.58 2.34
C VAL A 45 36.77 -25.21 2.88
N ALA A 46 37.59 -25.20 3.93
CA ALA A 46 38.23 -24.01 4.47
C ALA A 46 39.53 -23.72 3.71
N ALA A 47 39.76 -22.45 3.35
CA ALA A 47 41.11 -21.91 3.17
C ALA A 47 41.09 -20.38 3.30
N ALA A 48 42.07 -19.86 4.03
CA ALA A 48 42.15 -18.49 4.49
C ALA A 48 43.01 -17.58 3.58
N SER A 49 42.76 -16.27 3.76
CA SER A 49 43.72 -15.16 3.86
C SER A 49 43.96 -14.22 2.66
N ASN A 50 43.73 -12.94 3.01
CA ASN A 50 44.43 -11.68 2.69
C ASN A 50 44.29 -10.99 1.31
N GLY A 51 43.80 -9.74 1.37
CA GLY A 51 44.50 -8.61 0.75
C GLY A 51 43.68 -7.53 0.01
N HIS A 52 43.23 -6.50 0.74
CA HIS A 52 43.33 -5.05 0.47
C HIS A 52 42.94 -4.40 -0.90
N GLY A 53 42.11 -3.34 -0.78
CA GLY A 53 41.99 -2.20 -1.71
C GLY A 53 40.73 -2.26 -2.59
N GLN A 54 39.86 -1.25 -2.73
CA GLN A 54 39.97 0.18 -2.49
C GLN A 54 38.53 0.75 -2.44
N GLY A 55 38.25 1.61 -1.45
CA GLY A 55 36.92 2.14 -1.20
C GLY A 55 36.56 3.34 -2.09
N HIS A 56 35.32 3.36 -2.56
CA HIS A 56 34.57 4.59 -2.82
C HIS A 56 33.53 4.76 -1.70
N GLY A 57 34.01 5.25 -0.56
CA GLY A 57 33.15 5.65 0.54
C GLY A 57 32.45 6.96 0.20
N HIS A 58 31.23 6.90 -0.33
CA HIS A 58 30.28 7.95 -0.03
C HIS A 58 30.06 7.91 1.47
N GLY A 59 30.53 8.94 2.17
CA GLY A 59 30.32 9.12 3.60
C GLY A 59 28.84 9.26 3.90
N ALA A 60 28.11 8.15 3.94
CA ALA A 60 26.91 8.04 4.72
C ALA A 60 27.35 8.22 6.17
N ARG A 61 27.22 9.46 6.68
CA ARG A 61 27.20 9.70 8.11
C ARG A 61 26.20 8.69 8.66
N ALA A 62 26.66 7.71 9.43
CA ALA A 62 25.77 6.77 10.10
C ALA A 62 24.73 7.61 10.82
N ALA A 63 23.45 7.45 10.44
CA ALA A 63 22.37 8.17 11.09
C ALA A 63 22.49 7.88 12.58
N LEU A 64 22.49 8.95 13.40
CA LEU A 64 22.49 8.75 14.84
C LEU A 64 21.28 7.87 15.20
N PRO A 65 21.46 6.88 16.10
CA PRO A 65 20.35 6.04 16.52
C PRO A 65 19.20 6.91 17.02
N ARG A 66 17.97 6.58 16.60
CA ARG A 66 16.77 7.31 17.02
C ARG A 66 16.68 7.29 18.55
N ASN A 67 16.38 8.43 19.16
CA ASN A 67 16.04 8.48 20.57
C ASN A 67 14.62 7.93 20.81
N ALA A 68 14.24 7.80 22.09
CA ALA A 68 12.94 7.22 22.46
C ALA A 68 11.74 7.94 21.84
N ALA A 69 11.74 9.28 21.77
CA ALA A 69 10.65 10.05 21.18
C ALA A 69 10.56 9.85 19.66
N GLN A 70 11.71 9.79 18.99
CA GLN A 70 11.79 9.49 17.55
C GLN A 70 11.31 8.08 17.23
N MET A 71 11.67 7.09 18.06
CA MET A 71 11.19 5.71 17.90
C MET A 71 9.68 5.61 18.14
N ALA A 72 9.16 6.20 19.21
CA ALA A 72 7.74 6.18 19.51
C ALA A 72 6.89 6.78 18.38
N PHE A 73 7.32 7.91 17.80
CA PHE A 73 6.61 8.50 16.67
C PHE A 73 6.72 7.66 15.39
N HIS A 74 7.90 7.11 15.10
CA HIS A 74 8.09 6.20 13.99
C HIS A 74 7.14 4.99 14.07
N ASP A 75 7.07 4.34 15.23
CA ASP A 75 6.24 3.16 15.43
C ASP A 75 4.75 3.51 15.39
N GLN A 76 4.37 4.68 15.89
CA GLN A 76 3.00 5.20 15.73
C GLN A 76 2.64 5.39 14.26
N MET A 77 3.54 5.97 13.45
CA MET A 77 3.31 6.16 12.01
C MET A 77 3.21 4.81 11.29
N ARG A 78 4.12 3.86 11.57
CA ARG A 78 4.03 2.50 11.01
C ARG A 78 2.70 1.85 11.33
N LYS A 79 2.26 1.90 12.59
CA LYS A 79 0.98 1.34 13.02
C LYS A 79 -0.20 1.95 12.24
N LEU A 80 -0.21 3.26 12.00
CA LEU A 80 -1.32 3.90 11.27
C LEU A 80 -1.35 3.55 9.78
N TRP A 81 -0.19 3.44 9.13
CA TRP A 81 -0.10 3.05 7.71
C TRP A 81 -0.24 1.53 7.49
N GLU A 82 0.16 0.71 8.46
CA GLU A 82 -0.14 -0.72 8.50
C GLU A 82 -1.64 -0.97 8.72
N ASP A 83 -2.27 -0.22 9.63
CA ASP A 83 -3.73 -0.20 9.76
C ASP A 83 -4.37 0.14 8.40
N HIS A 84 -3.89 1.17 7.71
CA HIS A 84 -4.43 1.58 6.40
C HIS A 84 -4.48 0.40 5.42
N VAL A 85 -3.34 -0.25 5.14
CA VAL A 85 -3.27 -1.34 4.16
C VAL A 85 -4.04 -2.58 4.62
N THR A 86 -4.02 -2.87 5.92
CA THR A 86 -4.76 -4.02 6.50
C THR A 86 -6.26 -3.82 6.38
N TRP A 87 -6.78 -2.63 6.74
CA TRP A 87 -8.21 -2.34 6.60
C TRP A 87 -8.63 -2.23 5.13
N THR A 88 -7.75 -1.79 4.22
CA THR A 88 -7.99 -1.83 2.77
C THR A 88 -8.16 -3.27 2.28
N ARG A 89 -7.24 -4.18 2.62
CA ARG A 89 -7.39 -5.61 2.29
C ARG A 89 -8.69 -6.18 2.83
N LEU A 90 -9.00 -5.93 4.11
CA LEU A 90 -10.24 -6.41 4.71
C LEU A 90 -11.47 -5.85 3.99
N ALA A 91 -11.45 -4.60 3.54
CA ALA A 91 -12.54 -4.01 2.76
C ALA A 91 -12.67 -4.69 1.39
N ILE A 92 -11.57 -4.95 0.69
CA ILE A 92 -11.56 -5.67 -0.60
C ILE A 92 -12.16 -7.08 -0.42
N VAL A 93 -11.66 -7.85 0.54
CA VAL A 93 -12.11 -9.23 0.82
C VAL A 93 -13.59 -9.25 1.22
N THR A 94 -13.99 -8.42 2.20
CA THR A 94 -15.39 -8.40 2.67
C THR A 94 -16.36 -7.89 1.61
N PHE A 95 -15.93 -7.00 0.72
CA PHE A 95 -16.70 -6.59 -0.45
C PHE A 95 -16.87 -7.75 -1.45
N ALA A 96 -15.77 -8.40 -1.84
CA ALA A 96 -15.77 -9.48 -2.81
C ALA A 96 -16.63 -10.67 -2.36
N ASP A 97 -16.61 -10.99 -1.05
CA ASP A 97 -17.42 -12.04 -0.45
C ASP A 97 -18.89 -11.67 -0.23
N GLY A 98 -19.28 -10.41 -0.45
CA GLY A 98 -20.62 -9.91 -0.14
C GLY A 98 -20.95 -9.98 1.36
N SER A 99 -19.95 -9.78 2.21
CA SER A 99 -20.06 -9.90 3.66
C SER A 99 -20.88 -8.78 4.29
N ASP A 100 -21.78 -9.13 5.21
CA ASP A 100 -22.52 -8.16 6.05
C ASP A 100 -21.59 -7.28 6.91
N SER A 101 -20.32 -7.68 7.08
CA SER A 101 -19.31 -6.92 7.82
C SER A 101 -18.66 -5.79 7.02
N PHE A 102 -18.86 -5.72 5.70
CA PHE A 102 -18.25 -4.70 4.84
C PHE A 102 -18.51 -3.26 5.33
N PRO A 103 -19.74 -2.84 5.69
CA PRO A 103 -19.98 -1.46 6.14
C PRO A 103 -19.21 -1.08 7.41
N ALA A 104 -19.07 -2.00 8.36
CA ALA A 104 -18.29 -1.76 9.58
C ALA A 104 -16.79 -1.68 9.27
N THR A 105 -16.30 -2.55 8.39
CA THR A 105 -14.90 -2.58 7.93
C THR A 105 -14.53 -1.30 7.17
N ALA A 106 -15.35 -0.89 6.20
CA ALA A 106 -15.17 0.36 5.46
C ALA A 106 -15.25 1.59 6.39
N GLY A 107 -16.14 1.57 7.40
CA GLY A 107 -16.23 2.61 8.41
C GLY A 107 -14.93 2.75 9.22
N ARG A 108 -14.31 1.64 9.64
CA ARG A 108 -13.02 1.67 10.35
C ARG A 108 -11.88 2.15 9.45
N LEU A 109 -11.85 1.73 8.18
CA LEU A 109 -10.89 2.21 7.19
C LEU A 109 -11.02 3.72 6.97
N LEU A 110 -12.23 4.26 6.87
CA LEU A 110 -12.45 5.70 6.74
C LEU A 110 -12.05 6.47 8.01
N GLN A 111 -12.19 5.87 9.20
CA GLN A 111 -11.68 6.46 10.44
C GLN A 111 -10.15 6.50 10.45
N ASN A 112 -9.47 5.49 9.91
CA ASN A 112 -8.00 5.49 9.82
C ASN A 112 -7.46 6.69 9.03
N GLN A 113 -8.21 7.22 8.05
CA GLN A 113 -7.81 8.40 7.30
C GLN A 113 -7.83 9.68 8.16
N THR A 114 -8.79 9.77 9.09
CA THR A 114 -8.81 10.81 10.13
C THR A 114 -7.64 10.63 11.09
N ASP A 115 -7.37 9.40 11.53
CA ASP A 115 -6.26 9.10 12.44
C ASP A 115 -4.90 9.53 11.83
N LEU A 116 -4.70 9.28 10.52
CA LEU A 116 -3.52 9.69 9.76
C LEU A 116 -3.40 11.22 9.64
N GLY A 117 -4.49 11.91 9.34
CA GLY A 117 -4.51 13.37 9.30
C GLY A 117 -4.25 14.00 10.66
N ASP A 118 -4.79 13.42 11.74
CA ASP A 118 -4.56 13.86 13.12
C ASP A 118 -3.09 13.70 13.54
N ALA A 119 -2.43 12.62 13.11
CA ALA A 119 -1.04 12.35 13.43
C ALA A 119 -0.06 13.45 12.93
N ILE A 120 -0.42 14.18 11.87
CA ILE A 120 0.43 15.23 11.31
C ILE A 120 0.13 16.64 11.86
N LYS A 121 -1.01 16.83 12.55
CA LYS A 121 -1.44 18.14 13.09
C LYS A 121 -0.43 18.79 14.03
N PRO A 122 0.27 18.07 14.93
CA PRO A 122 1.27 18.69 15.80
C PRO A 122 2.44 19.36 15.06
N TYR A 123 2.69 18.96 13.81
CA TYR A 123 3.84 19.40 13.03
C TYR A 123 3.47 20.44 11.96
N TYR A 124 2.37 20.21 11.25
CA TYR A 124 1.93 21.05 10.12
C TYR A 124 0.68 21.88 10.43
N GLY A 125 0.11 21.75 11.63
CA GLY A 125 -1.09 22.46 12.06
C GLY A 125 -2.39 21.82 11.62
N LYS A 126 -3.50 22.29 12.20
CA LYS A 126 -4.85 21.73 12.01
C LYS A 126 -5.28 21.70 10.55
N ALA A 127 -5.07 22.80 9.81
CA ALA A 127 -5.50 22.91 8.42
C ALA A 127 -4.83 21.86 7.51
N ALA A 128 -3.53 21.60 7.71
CA ALA A 128 -2.82 20.59 6.94
C ALA A 128 -3.31 19.17 7.27
N GLY A 129 -3.52 18.85 8.55
CA GLY A 129 -4.07 17.56 8.94
C GLY A 129 -5.49 17.33 8.43
N ASP A 130 -6.34 18.35 8.45
CA ASP A 130 -7.71 18.27 7.90
C ASP A 130 -7.68 18.10 6.37
N GLN A 131 -6.77 18.79 5.67
CA GLN A 131 -6.59 18.62 4.22
C GLN A 131 -6.12 17.21 3.87
N LEU A 132 -5.14 16.66 4.59
CA LEU A 132 -4.69 15.29 4.37
C LEU A 132 -5.82 14.28 4.64
N THR A 133 -6.59 14.49 5.71
CA THR A 133 -7.77 13.67 6.01
C THR A 133 -8.74 13.65 4.84
N ALA A 134 -9.07 14.81 4.26
CA ALA A 134 -9.98 14.90 3.12
C ALA A 134 -9.46 14.13 1.91
N LEU A 135 -8.20 14.37 1.52
CA LEU A 135 -7.57 13.69 0.38
C LEU A 135 -7.58 12.16 0.54
N LEU A 136 -7.25 11.66 1.74
CA LEU A 136 -7.22 10.23 2.04
C LEU A 136 -8.63 9.62 2.14
N ARG A 137 -9.64 10.38 2.57
CA ARG A 137 -11.03 9.89 2.57
C ARG A 137 -11.59 9.79 1.16
N ASP A 138 -11.28 10.76 0.31
CA ASP A 138 -11.60 10.69 -1.13
C ASP A 138 -10.90 9.49 -1.76
N HIS A 139 -9.63 9.27 -1.41
CA HIS A 139 -8.85 8.11 -1.85
C HIS A 139 -9.58 6.78 -1.63
N ILE A 140 -10.03 6.52 -0.40
CA ILE A 140 -10.75 5.30 -0.04
C ILE A 140 -12.15 5.24 -0.66
N THR A 141 -12.85 6.37 -0.72
CA THR A 141 -14.20 6.42 -1.29
C THR A 141 -14.18 6.07 -2.78
N ILE A 142 -13.21 6.61 -3.53
CA ILE A 142 -13.03 6.30 -4.95
C ILE A 142 -12.59 4.84 -5.14
N ALA A 143 -11.75 4.29 -4.26
CA ALA A 143 -11.40 2.86 -4.31
C ALA A 143 -12.65 1.96 -4.19
N VAL A 144 -13.61 2.32 -3.34
CA VAL A 144 -14.89 1.60 -3.25
C VAL A 144 -15.73 1.75 -4.53
N GLU A 145 -15.74 2.93 -5.16
CA GLU A 145 -16.41 3.12 -6.46
C GLU A 145 -15.80 2.22 -7.55
N ILE A 146 -14.48 2.02 -7.55
CA ILE A 146 -13.80 1.08 -8.45
C ILE A 146 -14.31 -0.34 -8.23
N LEU A 147 -14.37 -0.80 -6.98
CA LEU A 147 -14.87 -2.15 -6.66
C LEU A 147 -16.34 -2.33 -7.11
N GLN A 148 -17.17 -1.32 -6.87
CA GLN A 148 -18.58 -1.31 -7.30
C GLN A 148 -18.73 -1.36 -8.82
N ALA A 149 -17.92 -0.60 -9.55
CA ALA A 149 -17.93 -0.61 -11.01
C ALA A 149 -17.54 -1.99 -11.57
N VAL A 150 -16.53 -2.64 -10.98
CA VAL A 150 -16.13 -4.00 -11.37
C VAL A 150 -17.25 -5.00 -11.08
N ASP A 151 -17.89 -4.95 -9.90
CA ASP A 151 -18.99 -5.87 -9.54
C ASP A 151 -20.21 -5.70 -10.45
N ALA A 152 -20.50 -4.46 -10.86
CA ALA A 152 -21.58 -4.12 -11.79
C ALA A 152 -21.26 -4.44 -13.26
N GLY A 153 -19.99 -4.69 -13.59
CA GLY A 153 -19.54 -4.84 -14.98
C GLY A 153 -19.59 -3.54 -15.80
N ASP A 154 -19.39 -2.39 -15.15
CA ASP A 154 -19.43 -1.07 -15.77
C ASP A 154 -18.02 -0.54 -16.06
N ASP A 155 -17.53 -0.83 -17.27
CA ASP A 155 -16.19 -0.44 -17.72
C ASP A 155 -15.99 1.08 -17.77
N ALA A 156 -17.06 1.84 -18.06
CA ALA A 156 -16.99 3.28 -18.14
C ALA A 156 -16.82 3.89 -16.75
N ALA A 157 -17.62 3.43 -15.78
CA ALA A 157 -17.48 3.84 -14.38
C ALA A 157 -16.14 3.41 -13.79
N PHE A 158 -15.66 2.21 -14.12
CA PHE A 158 -14.33 1.73 -13.69
C PHE A 158 -13.22 2.64 -14.21
N THR A 159 -13.23 2.96 -15.51
CA THR A 159 -12.21 3.80 -16.14
C THR A 159 -12.20 5.22 -15.57
N ASP A 160 -13.38 5.80 -15.35
CA ASP A 160 -13.52 7.11 -14.71
C ASP A 160 -12.99 7.11 -13.28
N ALA A 161 -13.47 6.18 -12.44
CA ALA A 161 -13.07 6.09 -11.04
C ALA A 161 -11.57 5.83 -10.90
N LYS A 162 -11.01 4.92 -11.69
CA LYS A 162 -9.56 4.67 -11.73
C LYS A 162 -8.79 5.95 -12.11
N THR A 163 -9.23 6.70 -13.11
CA THR A 163 -8.58 7.96 -13.50
C THR A 163 -8.58 8.98 -12.36
N ARG A 164 -9.73 9.16 -11.70
CA ARG A 164 -9.84 10.04 -10.53
C ARG A 164 -8.99 9.57 -9.36
N TRP A 165 -8.86 8.27 -9.17
CA TRP A 165 -8.07 7.68 -8.09
C TRP A 165 -6.57 7.93 -8.24
N TYR A 166 -6.03 7.78 -9.45
CA TYR A 166 -4.63 8.15 -9.74
C TYR A 166 -4.40 9.65 -9.65
N GLN A 167 -5.37 10.47 -10.06
CA GLN A 167 -5.29 11.92 -9.85
C GLN A 167 -5.26 12.27 -8.36
N ASN A 168 -6.13 11.68 -7.54
CA ASN A 168 -6.10 11.85 -6.09
C ASN A 168 -4.75 11.41 -5.48
N GLY A 169 -4.15 10.32 -5.98
CA GLY A 169 -2.79 9.92 -5.59
C GLY A 169 -1.74 10.99 -5.91
N ASN A 170 -1.84 11.64 -7.07
CA ASN A 170 -0.98 12.78 -7.42
C ASN A 170 -1.20 13.99 -6.49
N ASP A 171 -2.45 14.27 -6.12
CA ASP A 171 -2.80 15.39 -5.25
C ASP A 171 -2.26 15.17 -3.82
N ILE A 172 -2.32 13.92 -3.31
CA ILE A 172 -1.69 13.51 -2.05
C ILE A 172 -0.17 13.71 -2.12
N ALA A 173 0.47 13.22 -3.20
CA ALA A 173 1.91 13.36 -3.39
C ALA A 173 2.34 14.84 -3.46
N GLU A 174 1.56 15.70 -4.12
CA GLU A 174 1.81 17.14 -4.18
C GLU A 174 1.64 17.80 -2.82
N PHE A 175 0.58 17.48 -2.08
CA PHE A 175 0.35 17.97 -0.73
C PHE A 175 1.54 17.65 0.19
N LEU A 176 1.97 16.39 0.21
CA LEU A 176 3.11 15.94 1.03
C LEU A 176 4.38 16.68 0.61
N THR A 177 4.69 16.70 -0.69
CA THR A 177 5.87 17.40 -1.21
C THR A 177 5.88 18.87 -0.81
N LYS A 178 4.75 19.57 -0.88
CA LYS A 178 4.64 20.97 -0.48
C LYS A 178 4.90 21.17 1.01
N ALA A 179 4.45 20.23 1.86
CA ALA A 179 4.67 20.28 3.30
C ALA A 179 6.15 20.08 3.67
N ASN A 180 6.86 19.20 2.95
CA ASN A 180 8.23 18.83 3.29
C ASN A 180 9.14 18.56 2.06
N PRO A 181 9.39 19.58 1.22
CA PRO A 181 10.01 19.37 -0.10
C PRO A 181 11.46 18.88 -0.04
N LYS A 182 12.14 19.06 1.10
CA LYS A 182 13.52 18.59 1.31
C LYS A 182 13.61 17.10 1.57
N ASN A 183 12.58 16.52 2.20
CA ASN A 183 12.59 15.11 2.60
C ASN A 183 11.65 14.26 1.73
N TRP A 184 10.65 14.87 1.11
CA TRP A 184 9.66 14.22 0.26
C TRP A 184 9.64 14.87 -1.14
N PRO A 185 10.64 14.56 -2.00
CA PRO A 185 10.69 15.14 -3.33
C PRO A 185 9.54 14.64 -4.20
N ALA A 186 9.00 15.52 -5.05
CA ALA A 186 7.81 15.27 -5.87
C ALA A 186 7.86 13.95 -6.65
N ALA A 187 9.00 13.65 -7.28
CA ALA A 187 9.18 12.45 -8.08
C ALA A 187 9.04 11.18 -7.23
N ALA A 188 9.65 11.16 -6.04
CA ALA A 188 9.58 10.01 -5.14
C ALA A 188 8.15 9.83 -4.59
N MET A 189 7.47 10.91 -4.20
CA MET A 189 6.10 10.83 -3.68
C MET A 189 5.11 10.37 -4.74
N LYS A 190 5.20 10.89 -5.98
CA LYS A 190 4.34 10.45 -7.08
C LYS A 190 4.60 8.98 -7.46
N SER A 191 5.87 8.58 -7.53
CA SER A 191 6.23 7.18 -7.79
C SER A 191 5.71 6.26 -6.70
N GLY A 192 5.90 6.63 -5.42
CA GLY A 192 5.44 5.83 -4.28
C GLY A 192 3.92 5.69 -4.26
N MET A 193 3.18 6.77 -4.57
CA MET A 193 1.72 6.68 -4.74
C MET A 193 1.36 5.76 -5.90
N SER A 194 1.94 5.93 -7.10
CA SER A 194 1.64 5.05 -8.25
C SER A 194 1.82 3.56 -7.92
N VAL A 195 2.96 3.20 -7.30
CA VAL A 195 3.24 1.82 -6.90
C VAL A 195 2.17 1.29 -5.94
N HIS A 196 1.78 2.09 -4.94
CA HIS A 196 0.73 1.71 -4.00
C HIS A 196 -0.62 1.46 -4.72
N LEU A 197 -0.98 2.32 -5.68
CA LEU A 197 -2.23 2.18 -6.45
C LEU A 197 -2.19 0.92 -7.32
N ASP A 198 -1.09 0.71 -8.03
CA ASP A 198 -0.89 -0.43 -8.92
C ASP A 198 -0.99 -1.76 -8.14
N GLN A 199 -0.31 -1.86 -7.00
CA GLN A 199 -0.33 -3.05 -6.13
C GLN A 199 -1.72 -3.32 -5.54
N THR A 200 -2.40 -2.28 -5.06
CA THR A 200 -3.76 -2.43 -4.49
C THR A 200 -4.79 -2.83 -5.56
N LEU A 201 -4.65 -2.32 -6.79
CA LEU A 201 -5.51 -2.74 -7.91
C LEU A 201 -5.24 -4.19 -8.33
N ALA A 202 -3.98 -4.64 -8.31
CA ALA A 202 -3.63 -6.02 -8.59
C ALA A 202 -4.26 -6.96 -7.54
N GLU A 203 -4.11 -6.64 -6.25
CA GLU A 203 -4.72 -7.39 -5.15
C GLU A 203 -6.25 -7.48 -5.35
N ALA A 204 -6.91 -6.35 -5.59
CA ALA A 204 -8.35 -6.32 -5.80
C ALA A 204 -8.78 -7.14 -7.02
N ALA A 205 -8.06 -7.06 -8.14
CA ALA A 205 -8.37 -7.83 -9.34
C ALA A 205 -8.24 -9.35 -9.09
N HIS A 206 -7.19 -9.79 -8.40
CA HIS A 206 -7.02 -11.20 -8.05
C HIS A 206 -8.08 -11.67 -7.05
N GLU A 207 -8.40 -10.88 -6.03
CA GLU A 207 -9.43 -11.23 -5.04
C GLU A 207 -10.80 -11.37 -5.69
N LEU A 208 -11.23 -10.39 -6.50
CA LEU A 208 -12.54 -10.43 -7.18
C LEU A 208 -12.63 -11.54 -8.23
N SER A 209 -11.50 -11.93 -8.85
CA SER A 209 -11.44 -13.05 -9.81
C SER A 209 -11.37 -14.42 -9.16
N GLY A 210 -11.17 -14.48 -7.84
CA GLY A 210 -11.05 -15.72 -7.07
C GLY A 210 -9.67 -16.36 -7.12
N ASP A 211 -8.64 -15.63 -7.59
CA ASP A 211 -7.24 -16.03 -7.44
C ASP A 211 -6.70 -15.56 -6.09
N TYR A 212 -7.18 -16.20 -5.01
CA TYR A 212 -6.85 -15.83 -3.65
C TYR A 212 -5.36 -15.98 -3.33
N ALA A 213 -4.66 -16.90 -4.00
CA ALA A 213 -3.23 -17.09 -3.80
C ALA A 213 -2.44 -15.88 -4.34
N ALA A 214 -2.79 -15.38 -5.53
CA ALA A 214 -2.21 -14.17 -6.09
C ALA A 214 -2.59 -12.93 -5.27
N SER A 215 -3.85 -12.80 -4.82
CA SER A 215 -4.29 -11.71 -3.94
C SER A 215 -3.47 -11.63 -2.64
N VAL A 216 -3.22 -12.77 -1.97
CA VAL A 216 -2.36 -12.79 -0.78
C VAL A 216 -0.94 -12.36 -1.10
N ALA A 217 -0.38 -12.79 -2.23
CA ALA A 217 0.98 -12.39 -2.64
C ALA A 217 1.08 -10.88 -2.92
N ASP A 218 0.10 -10.32 -3.63
CA ASP A 218 0.04 -8.88 -3.91
C ASP A 218 -0.12 -8.06 -2.62
N TYR A 219 -0.90 -8.55 -1.66
CA TYR A 219 -1.02 -7.89 -0.35
C TYR A 219 0.32 -7.85 0.39
N GLU A 220 1.12 -8.92 0.38
CA GLU A 220 2.43 -8.90 1.03
C GLU A 220 3.34 -7.82 0.41
N GLU A 221 3.29 -7.63 -0.92
CA GLU A 221 4.02 -6.55 -1.59
C GLU A 221 3.49 -5.16 -1.24
N ALA A 222 2.15 -4.98 -1.25
CA ALA A 222 1.50 -3.73 -0.87
C ALA A 222 1.78 -3.37 0.59
N HIS A 223 1.78 -4.35 1.48
CA HIS A 223 2.05 -4.17 2.90
C HIS A 223 3.50 -3.72 3.12
N LEU A 224 4.48 -4.39 2.51
CA LEU A 224 5.88 -3.98 2.59
C LEU A 224 6.09 -2.55 2.06
N HIS A 225 5.46 -2.21 0.93
CA HIS A 225 5.52 -0.85 0.37
C HIS A 225 4.92 0.19 1.33
N MET A 226 3.80 -0.12 1.98
CA MET A 226 3.18 0.80 2.95
C MET A 226 4.01 1.00 4.22
N LEU A 227 4.77 -0.02 4.65
CA LEU A 227 5.73 0.12 5.74
C LEU A 227 6.91 1.02 5.33
N ASP A 228 7.42 0.90 4.09
CA ASP A 228 8.46 1.80 3.58
C ASP A 228 7.97 3.25 3.45
N LEU A 229 6.74 3.46 2.98
CA LEU A 229 6.11 4.78 2.95
C LEU A 229 5.99 5.37 4.37
N ALA A 230 5.58 4.56 5.35
CA ALA A 230 5.49 4.98 6.75
C ALA A 230 6.86 5.41 7.31
N ASP A 231 7.91 4.67 7.00
CA ASP A 231 9.29 4.97 7.42
C ASP A 231 9.80 6.25 6.74
N THR A 232 9.51 6.44 5.46
CA THR A 232 9.83 7.64 4.68
C THR A 232 9.14 8.88 5.23
N LEU A 233 7.84 8.79 5.54
CA LEU A 233 7.07 9.90 6.08
C LEU A 233 7.50 10.23 7.53
N SER A 234 7.61 9.23 8.40
CA SER A 234 8.05 9.48 9.78
C SER A 234 9.47 10.08 9.84
N SER A 235 10.40 9.56 9.05
CA SER A 235 11.78 10.09 8.98
C SER A 235 11.82 11.52 8.44
N GLY A 236 10.98 11.84 7.45
CA GLY A 236 10.88 13.20 6.91
C GLY A 236 10.36 14.21 7.93
N ILE A 237 9.34 13.86 8.71
CA ILE A 237 8.82 14.72 9.79
C ILE A 237 9.88 14.93 10.87
N ILE A 238 10.54 13.85 11.32
CA ILE A 238 11.61 13.94 12.33
C ILE A 238 12.75 14.85 11.84
N ALA A 239 13.14 14.73 10.58
CA ALA A 239 14.18 15.55 9.97
C ALA A 239 13.79 17.04 9.85
N GLN A 240 12.52 17.33 9.59
CA GLN A 240 12.02 18.70 9.46
C GLN A 240 11.80 19.38 10.84
N PHE A 241 11.38 18.62 11.86
CA PHE A 241 11.05 19.12 13.19
C PHE A 241 11.91 18.53 14.32
N PRO A 242 13.26 18.53 14.22
CA PRO A 242 14.14 17.81 15.14
C PRO A 242 14.15 18.34 16.58
N LYS A 243 13.47 19.47 16.86
CA LYS A 243 13.30 20.01 18.22
C LYS A 243 12.10 19.42 18.94
N GLN A 244 11.11 18.88 18.22
CA GLN A 244 9.92 18.27 18.81
C GLN A 244 10.18 16.83 19.29
N PHE A 245 11.31 16.24 18.89
CA PHE A 245 11.70 14.86 19.20
C PHE A 245 12.99 14.79 20.03
N ARG A 246 13.18 15.68 21.00
CA ARG A 246 14.37 15.71 21.87
C ARG A 246 14.04 15.28 23.28
#